data_AF-A0A835WH11-F1
#
_entry.id   AF-A0A835WH11-F1
#
_cell.length_a   1.000
_cell.length_b   1.000
_cell.length_c   1.000
_cell.angle_alpha   90.00
_cell.angle_beta   90.00
_cell.angle_gamma   90.00
#
_symmetry.space_group_name_H-M   'P 1'
#
loop_
_entity.id
_entity.type
_entity.pdbx_description
1 polymer ?
#
loop_
_entity_poly.entity_id
_entity_poly.type
_entity_poly.pdbx_seq_one_letter_code
_entity_poly.pdbx_strand_id
1 'polypeptide(L)'
;MLMLGTIIFISIWIHYTQAMMSDVNAALDVLGDGTAADNFNRLSQSVTATSILYFIYGAVMYGLCLWWTLLELEADQIGQVKDKLQLYMMANLGVRVCWWAVMTWMVLLLAGAAIFGVYTSNITYMITTVLNNQAMVGGYPEHLGPYPECPATCLDLWRIDYIDTPMNMSCVCNREALLSALTFTTRAKNNIAGSLVGVFFMYIIGGYWRSELARHYATCRTMQDVSGRLAKGGLEGGGAPVAASGRSAPARGRPGGGRGGGGGDSDAYRPLAGGPGPGRGIGRGRGRREAG
;
A
#
# COMPACT_ATOMS: atom_id res chain seq x y z
N MET A 1 2.81 2.13 -18.39
CA MET A 1 1.84 2.97 -17.66
C MET A 1 2.08 2.94 -16.15
N LEU A 2 2.08 1.77 -15.50
CA LEU A 2 2.25 1.66 -14.03
C LEU A 2 3.59 2.22 -13.50
N MET A 3 4.70 1.97 -14.21
CA MET A 3 6.02 2.52 -13.90
C MET A 3 6.03 4.06 -13.94
N LEU A 4 5.41 4.67 -14.96
CA LEU A 4 5.30 6.13 -15.06
C LEU A 4 4.42 6.68 -13.94
N GLY A 5 3.32 5.98 -13.61
CA GLY A 5 2.48 6.31 -12.47
C GLY A 5 3.26 6.34 -11.16
N THR A 6 4.04 5.29 -10.86
CA THR A 6 4.87 5.24 -9.63
C THR A 6 5.85 6.41 -9.56
N ILE A 7 6.50 6.77 -10.67
CA ILE A 7 7.45 7.88 -10.72
C ILE A 7 6.76 9.20 -10.40
N ILE A 8 5.59 9.45 -11.01
CA ILE A 8 4.84 10.69 -10.79
C ILE A 8 4.44 10.83 -9.32
N PHE A 9 3.87 9.78 -8.72
CA PHE A 9 3.41 9.85 -7.32
C PHE A 9 4.56 9.93 -6.31
N ILE A 10 5.71 9.30 -6.59
CA ILE A 10 6.93 9.48 -5.80
C ILE A 10 7.39 10.94 -5.86
N SER A 11 7.43 11.54 -7.05
CA SER A 11 7.83 12.95 -7.22
C SER A 11 6.88 13.91 -6.50
N ILE A 12 5.56 13.67 -6.59
CA ILE A 12 4.54 14.42 -5.84
C ILE A 12 4.82 14.33 -4.34
N TRP A 13 4.99 13.11 -3.82
CA TRP A 13 5.25 12.91 -2.40
C TRP A 13 6.53 13.61 -1.92
N ILE A 14 7.65 13.46 -2.64
CA ILE A 14 8.92 14.13 -2.31
C ILE A 14 8.74 15.65 -2.31
N HIS A 15 8.14 16.20 -3.36
CA HIS A 15 7.96 17.64 -3.51
C HIS A 15 7.17 18.23 -2.34
N TYR A 16 6.00 17.65 -2.03
CA TYR A 16 5.16 18.15 -0.93
C TYR A 16 5.80 17.93 0.45
N THR A 17 6.53 16.82 0.64
CA THR A 17 7.21 16.55 1.92
C THR A 17 8.37 17.52 2.14
N GLN A 18 9.14 17.86 1.10
CA GLN A 18 10.20 18.86 1.17
C GLN A 18 9.65 20.27 1.38
N ALA A 19 8.59 20.66 0.66
CA ALA A 19 7.93 21.94 0.84
C ALA A 19 7.40 22.11 2.28
N MET A 20 6.75 21.06 2.81
CA MET A 20 6.29 21.03 4.19
C MET A 20 7.42 21.22 5.20
N MET A 21 8.55 20.51 5.03
CA MET A 21 9.70 20.65 5.94
C MET A 21 10.29 22.07 5.88
N SER A 22 10.38 22.65 4.69
CA SER A 22 10.87 24.02 4.50
C SER A 22 9.98 25.05 5.20
N ASP A 23 8.66 24.93 5.07
CA ASP A 23 7.71 25.84 5.71
C ASP A 23 7.74 25.73 7.24
N VAL A 24 7.89 24.52 7.78
CA VAL A 24 7.99 24.32 9.23
C VAL A 24 9.29 24.88 9.79
N ASN A 25 10.42 24.70 9.08
CA ASN A 25 11.68 25.33 9.48
C ASN A 25 11.60 26.86 9.43
N ALA A 26 10.97 27.43 8.39
CA ALA A 26 10.77 28.87 8.30
C ALA A 26 9.86 29.40 9.42
N ALA A 27 8.84 28.65 9.84
CA ALA A 27 8.03 29.01 10.99
C ALA A 27 8.85 29.02 12.29
N LEU A 28 9.69 27.99 12.51
CA LEU A 28 10.51 27.86 13.70
C LEU A 28 11.59 28.96 13.77
N ASP A 29 12.24 29.29 12.65
CA ASP A 29 13.25 30.35 12.57
C ASP A 29 12.69 31.72 12.98
N VAL A 30 11.42 31.98 12.63
CA VAL A 30 10.70 33.20 13.03
C VAL A 30 10.30 33.17 14.51
N LEU A 31 10.03 31.98 15.07
CA LEU A 31 9.52 31.79 16.42
C LEU A 31 10.64 31.73 17.48
N GLY A 32 11.90 31.46 17.10
CA GLY A 32 13.02 31.46 18.05
C GLY A 32 14.40 31.53 17.41
N ASP A 33 15.19 32.53 17.80
CA ASP A 33 16.62 32.65 17.48
C ASP A 33 17.39 31.49 18.13
N GLY A 34 17.56 30.38 17.39
CA GLY A 34 18.31 29.21 17.84
C GLY A 34 17.48 27.99 18.24
N THR A 35 16.20 27.93 17.90
CA THR A 35 15.43 26.66 17.98
C THR A 35 15.90 25.70 16.90
N ALA A 36 16.99 24.99 17.18
CA ALA A 36 17.54 23.97 16.31
C ALA A 36 16.69 22.71 16.42
N ALA A 37 15.85 22.47 15.43
CA ALA A 37 15.14 21.22 15.31
C ALA A 37 16.07 20.15 14.68
N ASP A 38 17.07 19.71 15.45
CA ASP A 38 18.15 18.79 15.02
C ASP A 38 17.65 17.49 14.35
N ASN A 39 16.40 17.13 14.57
CA ASN A 39 15.77 15.95 14.01
C ASN A 39 15.25 16.11 12.56
N PHE A 40 15.10 17.34 12.04
CA PHE A 40 14.56 17.56 10.68
C PHE A 40 15.53 17.16 9.56
N ASN A 41 16.83 17.33 9.76
CA ASN A 41 17.83 16.87 8.78
C ASN A 41 17.81 15.34 8.62
N ARG A 42 17.61 14.61 9.73
CA ARG A 42 17.47 13.15 9.71
C ARG A 42 16.19 12.72 9.00
N LEU A 43 15.10 13.46 9.19
CA LEU A 43 13.82 13.22 8.51
C LEU A 43 13.96 13.39 6.98
N SER A 44 14.59 14.47 6.53
CA SER A 44 14.82 14.74 5.10
C SER A 44 15.69 13.67 4.43
N GLN A 45 16.75 13.21 5.12
CA GLN A 45 17.57 12.10 4.65
C GLN A 45 16.78 10.79 4.55
N SER A 46 15.94 10.50 5.54
CA SER A 46 15.07 9.32 5.53
C SER A 46 14.09 9.32 4.36
N VAL A 47 13.46 10.46 4.07
CA VAL A 47 12.55 10.63 2.91
C VAL A 47 13.28 10.41 1.59
N THR A 48 14.52 10.88 1.47
CA THR A 48 15.33 10.68 0.26
C THR A 48 15.78 9.22 0.11
N ALA A 49 16.18 8.56 1.19
CA ALA A 49 16.57 7.16 1.16
C ALA A 49 15.40 6.24 0.76
N THR A 50 14.20 6.53 1.29
CA THR A 50 13.00 5.75 1.04
C THR A 50 12.49 5.90 -0.39
N SER A 51 12.61 7.09 -1.00
CA SER A 51 12.27 7.25 -2.42
C SER A 51 13.19 6.45 -3.34
N ILE A 52 14.51 6.46 -3.08
CA ILE A 52 15.50 5.70 -3.85
C ILE A 52 15.20 4.19 -3.76
N LEU A 53 14.91 3.68 -2.55
CA LEU A 53 14.54 2.28 -2.36
C LEU A 53 13.30 1.92 -3.18
N TYR A 54 12.28 2.78 -3.18
CA TYR A 54 11.08 2.57 -3.98
C TYR A 54 11.35 2.49 -5.48
N PHE A 55 12.24 3.34 -5.99
CA PHE A 55 12.67 3.31 -7.39
C PHE A 55 13.38 2.01 -7.75
N ILE A 56 14.34 1.58 -6.91
CA ILE A 56 15.11 0.35 -7.13
C ILE A 56 14.16 -0.86 -7.13
N TYR A 57 13.29 -0.97 -6.12
CA TYR A 57 12.32 -2.07 -6.08
C TYR A 57 11.32 -2.00 -7.23
N GLY A 58 10.84 -0.81 -7.61
CA GLY A 58 10.00 -0.64 -8.79
C GLY A 58 10.67 -1.15 -10.08
N ALA A 59 11.95 -0.87 -10.27
CA ALA A 59 12.74 -1.38 -11.39
C ALA A 59 12.89 -2.90 -11.38
N VAL A 60 13.16 -3.49 -10.21
CA VAL A 60 13.24 -4.95 -10.05
C VAL A 60 11.90 -5.62 -10.35
N MET A 61 10.79 -5.06 -9.85
CA MET A 61 9.43 -5.56 -10.10
C MET A 61 9.09 -5.52 -11.58
N TYR A 62 9.39 -4.40 -12.23
CA TYR A 62 9.21 -4.24 -13.67
C TYR A 62 10.06 -5.24 -14.47
N GLY A 63 11.32 -5.43 -14.07
CA GLY A 63 12.21 -6.44 -14.66
C GLY A 63 11.67 -7.86 -14.53
N LEU A 64 11.08 -8.22 -13.39
CA LEU A 64 10.41 -9.52 -13.22
C LEU A 64 9.17 -9.67 -14.09
N CYS A 65 8.39 -8.61 -14.29
CA CYS A 65 7.26 -8.65 -15.22
C CYS A 65 7.72 -8.82 -16.67
N LEU A 66 8.80 -8.14 -17.09
CA LEU A 66 9.40 -8.35 -18.41
C LEU A 66 9.96 -9.75 -18.57
N TRP A 67 10.67 -10.27 -17.55
CA TRP A 67 11.19 -11.63 -17.58
C TRP A 67 10.05 -12.66 -17.73
N TRP A 68 8.92 -12.46 -17.06
CA TRP A 68 7.74 -13.29 -17.26
C TRP A 68 7.28 -13.29 -18.72
N THR A 69 7.13 -12.12 -19.34
CA THR A 69 6.70 -12.04 -20.75
C THR A 69 7.69 -12.71 -21.70
N LEU A 70 8.99 -12.66 -21.42
CA LEU A 70 10.01 -13.37 -22.19
C LEU A 70 9.90 -14.89 -22.00
N LEU A 71 9.60 -15.36 -20.78
CA LEU A 71 9.39 -16.78 -20.52
C LEU A 71 8.13 -17.31 -21.20
N GLU A 72 7.06 -16.53 -21.28
CA GLU A 72 5.86 -16.90 -22.05
C GLU A 72 6.18 -17.07 -23.54
N LEU A 73 6.94 -16.12 -24.12
CA LEU A 73 7.37 -16.21 -25.53
C LEU A 73 8.29 -17.41 -25.79
N GLU A 74 9.23 -17.70 -24.89
CA GLU A 74 10.09 -18.88 -25.00
C GLU A 74 9.29 -20.18 -24.84
N ALA A 75 8.27 -20.21 -23.97
CA ALA A 75 7.41 -21.37 -23.77
C ALA A 75 6.61 -21.71 -25.04
N ASP A 76 6.06 -20.69 -25.70
CA ASP A 76 5.32 -20.85 -26.94
C ASP A 76 6.21 -21.32 -28.10
N GLN A 77 7.49 -20.92 -28.13
CA GLN A 77 8.42 -21.31 -29.20
C GLN A 77 9.06 -22.69 -29.01
N ILE A 78 9.46 -23.05 -27.78
CA ILE A 78 10.38 -24.16 -27.52
C ILE A 78 9.68 -25.33 -26.80
N GLY A 79 8.52 -25.10 -26.17
CA GLY A 79 7.72 -26.17 -25.53
C GLY A 79 8.34 -26.82 -24.29
N GLN A 80 9.54 -26.42 -23.85
CA GLN A 80 10.18 -26.91 -22.63
C GLN A 80 10.83 -25.75 -21.83
N VAL A 81 10.24 -25.38 -20.69
CA VAL A 81 10.73 -24.27 -19.84
C VAL A 81 10.85 -24.67 -18.36
N LYS A 82 11.09 -25.95 -18.06
CA LYS A 82 10.97 -26.46 -16.69
C LYS A 82 12.00 -25.86 -15.71
N ASP A 83 13.26 -25.71 -16.13
CA ASP A 83 14.34 -25.26 -15.25
C ASP A 83 14.34 -23.74 -15.00
N LYS A 84 14.04 -22.93 -16.03
CA LYS A 84 13.98 -21.46 -15.90
C LYS A 84 12.80 -21.00 -15.04
N LEU A 85 11.71 -21.77 -15.01
CA LEU A 85 10.50 -21.44 -14.26
C LEU A 85 10.69 -21.53 -12.74
N GLN A 86 11.52 -22.47 -12.26
CA GLN A 86 11.82 -22.60 -10.83
C GLN A 86 12.66 -21.43 -10.31
N LEU A 87 13.64 -20.97 -11.09
CA LEU A 87 14.46 -19.80 -10.77
C LEU A 87 13.58 -18.54 -10.66
N TYR A 88 12.68 -18.33 -11.63
CA TYR A 88 11.73 -17.23 -11.61
C TYR A 88 10.83 -17.26 -10.37
N MET A 89 10.35 -18.45 -9.98
CA MET A 89 9.49 -18.61 -8.81
C MET A 89 10.18 -18.22 -7.50
N MET A 90 11.46 -18.58 -7.33
CA MET A 90 12.26 -18.19 -6.16
C MET A 90 12.53 -16.68 -6.13
N ALA A 91 12.88 -16.09 -7.27
CA ALA A 91 13.09 -14.64 -7.39
C ALA A 91 11.81 -13.86 -7.07
N ASN A 92 10.66 -14.30 -7.59
CA ASN A 92 9.35 -13.69 -7.32
C ASN A 92 8.98 -13.80 -5.83
N LEU A 93 9.23 -14.96 -5.20
CA LEU A 93 9.00 -15.12 -3.76
C LEU A 93 9.84 -14.13 -2.93
N GLY A 94 11.14 -14.03 -3.22
CA GLY A 94 12.05 -13.13 -2.50
C GLY A 94 11.64 -11.66 -2.64
N VAL A 95 11.32 -11.24 -3.86
CA VAL A 95 10.84 -9.88 -4.11
C VAL A 95 9.50 -9.63 -3.41
N ARG A 96 8.60 -10.60 -3.38
CA ARG A 96 7.30 -10.47 -2.70
C ARG A 96 7.42 -10.34 -1.18
N VAL A 97 8.38 -11.02 -0.55
CA VAL A 97 8.66 -10.89 0.89
C VAL A 97 9.27 -9.52 1.20
N CYS A 98 10.28 -9.09 0.42
CA CYS A 98 10.83 -7.74 0.55
C CYS A 98 9.77 -6.65 0.31
N TRP A 99 8.89 -6.86 -0.67
CA TRP A 99 7.80 -5.93 -0.97
C TRP A 99 6.83 -5.75 0.21
N TRP A 100 6.63 -6.79 1.02
CA TRP A 100 5.82 -6.69 2.23
C TRP A 100 6.43 -5.71 3.24
N ALA A 101 7.74 -5.79 3.48
CA ALA A 101 8.44 -4.85 4.37
C ALA A 101 8.31 -3.40 3.86
N VAL A 102 8.43 -3.22 2.55
CA VAL A 102 8.27 -1.94 1.86
C VAL A 102 6.84 -1.39 2.02
N MET A 103 5.81 -2.22 1.89
CA MET A 103 4.41 -1.82 2.10
C MET A 103 4.12 -1.50 3.57
N THR A 104 4.65 -2.28 4.52
CA THR A 104 4.54 -1.97 5.97
C THR A 104 5.20 -0.64 6.29
N TRP A 105 6.36 -0.36 5.68
CA TRP A 105 7.04 0.93 5.82
C TRP A 105 6.18 2.10 5.30
N MET A 106 5.46 1.93 4.19
CA MET A 106 4.53 2.99 3.72
C MET A 106 3.38 3.27 4.67
N VAL A 107 2.86 2.25 5.34
CA VAL A 107 1.84 2.46 6.38
C VAL A 107 2.41 3.28 7.54
N LEU A 108 3.67 3.02 7.93
CA LEU A 108 4.36 3.83 8.94
C LEU A 108 4.57 5.27 8.46
N LEU A 109 4.93 5.48 7.19
CA LEU A 109 5.04 6.83 6.62
C LEU A 109 3.71 7.57 6.61
N LEU A 110 2.61 6.88 6.28
CA LEU A 110 1.27 7.45 6.27
C LEU A 110 0.82 7.82 7.70
N ALA A 111 1.08 6.95 8.67
CA ALA A 111 0.86 7.24 10.08
C ALA A 111 1.70 8.44 10.56
N GLY A 112 2.98 8.49 10.20
CA GLY A 112 3.87 9.61 10.54
C GLY A 112 3.40 10.93 9.94
N ALA A 113 3.01 10.95 8.67
CA ALA A 113 2.46 12.14 8.01
C ALA A 113 1.14 12.60 8.64
N ALA A 114 0.28 11.66 9.06
CA ALA A 114 -0.96 11.97 9.77
C ALA A 114 -0.70 12.60 11.15
N ILE A 115 0.22 12.02 11.93
CA ILE A 115 0.63 12.55 13.24
C ILE A 115 1.19 13.98 13.08
N PHE A 116 2.06 14.18 12.08
CA PHE A 116 2.61 15.50 11.76
C PHE A 116 1.53 16.51 11.33
N GLY A 117 0.51 16.05 10.60
CA GLY A 117 -0.69 16.83 10.27
C GLY A 117 -1.46 17.31 11.49
N VAL A 118 -1.60 16.46 12.51
CA VAL A 118 -2.24 16.85 13.78
C VAL A 118 -1.41 17.92 14.49
N TYR A 119 -0.10 17.75 14.57
CA TYR A 119 0.78 18.72 15.23
C TYR A 119 0.73 20.10 14.56
N THR A 120 0.93 20.17 13.25
CA THR A 120 0.87 21.44 12.50
C THR A 120 -0.50 22.13 12.62
N SER A 121 -1.59 21.36 12.66
CA SER A 121 -2.92 21.91 12.89
C SER A 121 -3.08 22.48 14.32
N ASN A 122 -2.52 21.81 15.33
CA ASN A 122 -2.52 22.30 16.70
C ASN A 122 -1.73 23.61 16.85
N ILE A 123 -0.54 23.70 16.25
CA ILE A 123 0.26 24.96 16.25
C ILE A 123 -0.54 26.10 15.62
N THR A 124 -1.14 25.84 14.45
CA THR A 124 -1.95 26.84 13.74
C THR A 124 -3.10 27.32 14.63
N TYR A 125 -3.77 26.40 15.35
CA TYR A 125 -4.84 26.74 16.27
C TYR A 125 -4.35 27.55 17.49
N MET A 126 -3.20 27.20 18.06
CA MET A 126 -2.60 27.96 19.17
C MET A 126 -2.24 29.38 18.74
N ILE A 127 -1.54 29.56 17.62
CA ILE A 127 -1.17 30.88 17.09
C ILE A 127 -2.41 31.72 16.80
N THR A 128 -3.44 31.13 16.17
CA THR A 128 -4.69 31.83 15.86
C THR A 128 -5.40 32.30 17.14
N THR A 129 -5.44 31.44 18.17
CA THR A 129 -6.04 31.78 19.47
C THR A 129 -5.29 32.94 20.13
N VAL A 130 -3.95 32.93 20.13
CA VAL A 130 -3.13 34.02 20.68
C VAL A 130 -3.37 35.33 19.94
N LEU A 131 -3.38 35.31 18.60
CA LEU A 131 -3.66 36.51 17.79
C LEU A 131 -5.07 37.07 18.05
N ASN A 132 -6.06 36.21 18.25
CA ASN A 132 -7.42 36.63 18.63
C ASN A 132 -7.43 37.29 20.03
N ASN A 133 -6.70 36.73 20.99
CA ASN A 133 -6.58 37.31 22.34
C ASN A 133 -5.89 38.69 22.29
N GLN A 134 -4.84 38.84 21.48
CA GLN A 134 -4.18 40.14 21.26
C GLN A 134 -5.12 41.17 20.61
N ALA A 135 -6.01 40.73 19.72
CA ALA A 135 -6.99 41.62 19.10
C ALA A 135 -8.06 42.11 20.10
N MET A 136 -8.39 41.32 21.13
CA MET A 136 -9.38 41.68 22.15
C MET A 136 -8.81 42.52 23.30
N VAL A 137 -7.58 42.22 23.74
CA VAL A 137 -6.99 42.80 24.98
C VAL A 137 -5.92 43.86 24.68
N GLY A 138 -5.46 43.95 23.43
CA GLY A 138 -4.31 44.76 23.03
C GLY A 138 -3.02 43.93 22.98
N GLY A 139 -2.06 44.36 22.16
CA GLY A 139 -0.76 43.70 22.06
C GLY A 139 0.07 43.92 23.34
N TYR A 140 0.79 42.89 23.77
CA TYR A 140 1.79 43.00 24.83
C TYR A 140 3.17 43.29 24.23
N PRO A 141 4.00 44.13 24.87
CA PRO A 141 5.41 44.25 24.50
C PRO A 141 6.12 42.89 24.66
N GLU A 142 7.19 42.66 23.90
CA GLU A 142 7.96 41.42 23.96
C GLU A 142 8.32 41.08 25.41
N HIS A 143 7.87 39.91 25.87
CA HIS A 143 8.12 39.41 27.21
C HIS A 143 9.22 38.35 27.15
N LEU A 144 10.47 38.80 27.30
CA LEU A 144 11.62 37.94 27.53
C LEU A 144 11.68 37.61 29.03
N GLY A 145 10.72 36.80 29.49
CA GLY A 145 10.61 36.38 30.88
C GLY A 145 10.75 34.87 31.00
N PRO A 146 11.55 34.34 31.94
CA PRO A 146 11.53 32.91 32.22
C PRO A 146 10.16 32.51 32.75
N TYR A 147 9.81 31.26 32.50
CA TYR A 147 8.71 30.52 33.14
C TYR A 147 8.52 30.94 34.62
N PRO A 148 7.28 31.17 35.12
CA PRO A 148 6.04 30.51 34.68
C PRO A 148 4.89 31.39 34.17
N GLU A 149 5.08 32.69 33.96
CA GLU A 149 3.97 33.60 33.62
C GLU A 149 3.98 34.06 32.15
N CYS A 150 3.76 33.12 31.22
CA CYS A 150 3.47 33.49 29.83
C CYS A 150 2.03 34.00 29.75
N PRO A 151 1.77 35.30 29.45
CA PRO A 151 0.40 35.81 29.41
C PRO A 151 -0.35 35.18 28.23
N ALA A 152 -1.67 35.04 28.35
CA ALA A 152 -2.51 34.39 27.33
C ALA A 152 -2.54 35.12 25.96
N THR A 153 -1.97 36.34 25.90
CA THR A 153 -1.72 37.14 24.70
C THR A 153 -0.39 36.79 24.02
N CYS A 154 0.38 35.84 24.56
CA CYS A 154 1.64 35.36 24.01
C CYS A 154 1.59 33.85 23.80
N LEU A 155 2.39 33.36 22.84
CA LEU A 155 2.52 31.93 22.57
C LEU A 155 3.59 31.34 23.49
N ASP A 156 3.20 30.31 24.24
CA ASP A 156 4.10 29.52 25.07
C ASP A 156 4.60 28.31 24.27
N LEU A 157 5.83 28.38 23.78
CA LEU A 157 6.52 27.32 23.05
C LEU A 157 6.83 26.11 23.95
N TRP A 158 6.92 26.28 25.28
CA TRP A 158 7.24 25.18 26.19
C TRP A 158 6.06 24.24 26.41
N ARG A 159 4.82 24.71 26.18
CA ARG A 159 3.62 23.85 26.09
C ARG A 159 3.61 22.97 24.85
N ILE A 160 4.55 23.18 23.92
CA ILE A 160 4.65 22.42 22.69
C ILE A 160 5.75 21.39 22.89
N ASP A 161 5.39 20.22 23.42
CA ASP A 161 6.31 19.13 23.84
C ASP A 161 7.33 18.65 22.79
N TYR A 162 7.14 19.02 21.52
CA TYR A 162 7.99 18.64 20.39
C TYR A 162 8.87 19.77 19.84
N ILE A 163 8.85 20.96 20.47
CA ILE A 163 9.77 22.05 20.18
C ILE A 163 10.74 22.18 21.36
N ASP A 164 12.01 21.86 21.12
CA ASP A 164 13.05 22.05 22.13
C ASP A 164 13.44 23.53 22.13
N THR A 165 12.96 24.26 23.14
CA THR A 165 13.23 25.69 23.32
C THR A 165 13.86 25.93 24.69
N PRO A 166 14.93 26.74 24.77
CA PRO A 166 15.48 27.11 26.06
C PRO A 166 14.45 27.98 26.82
N MET A 167 14.31 27.75 28.13
CA MET A 167 13.27 28.35 28.99
C MET A 167 13.25 29.89 29.01
N ASN A 168 14.32 30.53 28.56
CA ASN A 168 14.45 32.00 28.49
C ASN A 168 13.88 32.61 27.19
N MET A 169 13.53 31.79 26.20
CA MET A 169 12.97 32.22 24.90
C MET A 169 11.62 31.55 24.57
N SER A 170 10.97 30.93 25.56
CA SER A 170 9.75 30.15 25.31
C SER A 170 8.48 31.00 25.10
N CYS A 171 8.50 32.29 25.40
CA CYS A 171 7.33 33.18 25.28
C CYS A 171 7.46 34.14 24.09
N VAL A 172 6.60 33.97 23.08
CA VAL A 172 6.56 34.84 21.90
C VAL A 172 5.31 35.71 21.92
N CYS A 173 5.50 37.02 22.12
CA CYS A 173 4.43 38.02 22.15
C CYS A 173 4.33 38.85 20.87
N ASN A 174 5.37 38.83 20.03
CA ASN A 174 5.46 39.68 18.87
C ASN A 174 4.40 39.31 17.81
N ARG A 175 3.48 40.25 17.54
CA ARG A 175 2.36 40.05 16.62
C ARG A 175 2.83 39.82 15.18
N GLU A 176 3.89 40.49 14.73
CA GLU A 176 4.42 40.32 13.38
C GLU A 176 5.02 38.93 13.19
N ALA A 177 5.79 38.45 14.18
CA ALA A 177 6.33 37.11 14.20
C ALA A 177 5.22 36.03 14.24
N LEU A 178 4.16 36.25 15.03
CA LEU A 178 3.02 35.33 15.08
C LEU A 178 2.24 35.28 13.76
N LEU A 179 2.10 36.40 13.05
CA LEU A 179 1.43 36.44 11.73
C LEU A 179 2.25 35.77 10.63
N SER A 180 3.56 35.97 10.61
CA SER A 180 4.44 35.28 9.67
C SER A 180 4.50 33.78 9.98
N ALA A 181 4.64 33.40 11.26
CA ALA A 181 4.57 32.01 11.69
C ALA A 181 3.24 31.35 11.31
N LEU A 182 2.10 32.02 11.50
CA LEU A 182 0.79 31.51 11.08
C LEU A 182 0.73 31.25 9.56
N THR A 183 1.33 32.12 8.77
CA THR A 183 1.38 31.99 7.31
C THR A 183 2.16 30.74 6.91
N PHE A 184 3.33 30.54 7.52
CA PHE A 184 4.18 29.37 7.25
C PHE A 184 3.54 28.07 7.75
N THR A 185 2.96 28.04 8.96
CA THR A 185 2.28 26.84 9.47
C THR A 185 1.04 26.48 8.66
N THR A 186 0.33 27.48 8.13
CA THR A 186 -0.83 27.25 7.25
C THR A 186 -0.39 26.68 5.90
N ARG A 187 0.72 27.17 5.33
CA ARG A 187 1.31 26.57 4.11
C ARG A 187 1.76 25.14 4.35
N ALA A 188 2.47 24.89 5.46
CA ALA A 188 2.86 23.54 5.86
C ALA A 188 1.66 22.59 5.98
N LYS A 189 0.58 23.04 6.64
CA LYS A 189 -0.68 22.30 6.76
C LYS A 189 -1.30 21.96 5.40
N ASN A 190 -1.31 22.91 4.46
CA ASN A 190 -1.85 22.66 3.11
C ASN A 190 -0.97 21.66 2.33
N ASN A 191 0.34 21.71 2.53
CA ASN A 191 1.29 20.80 1.88
C ASN A 191 1.21 19.35 2.41
N ILE A 192 0.78 19.14 3.66
CA ILE A 192 0.56 17.81 4.25
C ILE A 192 -0.48 17.01 3.46
N ALA A 193 -1.56 17.65 2.98
CA ALA A 193 -2.55 16.99 2.17
C ALA A 193 -1.93 16.41 0.89
N GLY A 194 -1.06 17.18 0.22
CA GLY A 194 -0.31 16.74 -0.96
C GLY A 194 0.63 15.55 -0.66
N SER A 195 1.31 15.58 0.49
CA SER A 195 2.17 14.48 0.93
C SER A 195 1.35 13.20 1.18
N LEU A 196 0.23 13.30 1.90
CA LEU A 196 -0.67 12.17 2.18
C LEU A 196 -1.25 11.55 0.91
N VAL A 197 -1.69 12.39 -0.05
CA VAL A 197 -2.19 11.92 -1.34
C VAL A 197 -1.09 11.19 -2.11
N GLY A 198 0.13 11.71 -2.11
CA GLY A 198 1.29 11.04 -2.73
C GLY A 198 1.54 9.65 -2.15
N VAL A 199 1.65 9.53 -0.82
CA VAL A 199 1.85 8.24 -0.12
C VAL A 199 0.70 7.29 -0.39
N PHE A 200 -0.55 7.78 -0.37
CA PHE A 200 -1.74 6.97 -0.59
C PHE A 200 -1.77 6.35 -2.00
N PHE A 201 -1.50 7.13 -3.04
CA PHE A 201 -1.44 6.60 -4.41
C PHE A 201 -0.25 5.66 -4.62
N MET A 202 0.91 5.95 -4.01
CA MET A 202 2.03 5.03 -3.99
C MET A 202 1.65 3.68 -3.35
N TYR A 203 0.88 3.71 -2.25
CA TYR A 203 0.38 2.51 -1.60
C TYR A 203 -0.61 1.73 -2.50
N ILE A 204 -1.55 2.40 -3.16
CA ILE A 204 -2.49 1.75 -4.09
C ILE A 204 -1.75 1.07 -5.24
N ILE A 205 -0.84 1.79 -5.90
CA ILE A 205 -0.08 1.23 -7.02
C ILE A 205 0.80 0.09 -6.52
N GLY A 206 1.38 0.21 -5.34
CA GLY A 206 2.15 -0.86 -4.73
C GLY A 206 1.32 -2.11 -4.40
N GLY A 207 0.06 -1.92 -4.00
CA GLY A 207 -0.92 -2.99 -3.86
C GLY A 207 -1.22 -3.67 -5.19
N TYR A 208 -1.36 -2.89 -6.27
CA TYR A 208 -1.58 -3.42 -7.62
C TYR A 208 -0.39 -4.28 -8.10
N TRP A 209 0.85 -3.78 -7.93
CA TRP A 209 2.06 -4.54 -8.26
C TRP A 209 2.12 -5.89 -7.53
N ARG A 210 1.69 -5.91 -6.26
CA ARG A 210 1.59 -7.14 -5.48
C ARG A 210 0.55 -8.11 -6.04
N SER A 211 -0.62 -7.62 -6.46
CA SER A 211 -1.64 -8.50 -7.07
C SER A 211 -1.15 -9.10 -8.39
N GLU A 212 -0.42 -8.32 -9.19
CA GLU A 212 0.11 -8.78 -10.47
C GLU A 212 1.18 -9.86 -10.26
N LEU A 213 2.14 -9.64 -9.35
CA LEU A 213 3.12 -10.67 -8.98
C LEU A 213 2.47 -11.94 -8.42
N ALA A 214 1.43 -11.81 -7.61
CA ALA A 214 0.71 -12.96 -7.08
C ALA A 214 0.01 -13.76 -8.19
N ARG A 215 -0.51 -13.07 -9.22
CA ARG A 215 -1.08 -13.70 -10.41
C ARG A 215 -0.01 -14.48 -11.17
N HIS A 216 1.14 -13.86 -11.48
CA HIS A 216 2.25 -14.53 -12.16
C HIS A 216 2.74 -15.76 -11.38
N TYR A 217 2.89 -15.64 -10.06
CA TYR A 217 3.30 -16.76 -9.20
C TYR A 217 2.31 -17.93 -9.25
N ALA A 218 1.00 -17.65 -9.22
CA ALA A 218 -0.02 -18.69 -9.32
C ALA A 218 0.02 -19.40 -10.68
N THR A 219 0.18 -18.65 -11.78
CA THR A 219 0.32 -19.20 -13.12
C THR A 219 1.58 -20.04 -13.29
N CYS A 220 2.73 -19.59 -12.76
CA CYS A 220 3.95 -20.40 -12.76
C CYS A 220 3.75 -21.75 -12.08
N ARG A 221 3.09 -21.73 -10.91
CA ARG A 221 2.86 -22.94 -10.12
C ARG A 221 1.96 -23.94 -10.86
N THR A 222 0.89 -23.47 -11.50
CA THR A 222 0.01 -24.35 -12.28
C THR A 222 0.73 -24.93 -13.50
N MET A 223 1.58 -24.16 -14.18
CA MET A 223 2.42 -24.65 -15.28
C MET A 223 3.44 -25.71 -14.81
N GLN A 224 4.02 -25.53 -13.62
CA GLN A 224 4.90 -26.54 -13.00
C GLN A 224 4.15 -27.83 -12.64
N ASP A 225 2.94 -27.72 -12.07
CA ASP A 225 2.13 -28.89 -11.73
C ASP A 225 1.68 -29.65 -12.98
N VAL A 226 1.24 -28.95 -14.04
CA VAL A 226 0.85 -29.58 -15.31
C VAL A 226 2.04 -30.25 -15.99
N SER A 227 3.19 -29.57 -16.08
CA SER A 227 4.41 -30.17 -16.66
C SER A 227 4.93 -31.34 -15.83
N GLY A 228 4.81 -31.29 -14.51
CA GLY A 228 5.11 -32.40 -13.61
C GLY A 228 4.20 -33.62 -13.84
N ARG A 229 2.90 -33.38 -14.02
CA ARG A 229 1.91 -34.45 -14.32
C ARG A 229 2.12 -35.05 -15.70
N LEU A 230 2.41 -34.24 -16.73
CA LEU A 230 2.71 -34.72 -18.08
C LEU A 230 3.99 -35.54 -18.12
N ALA A 231 5.04 -35.12 -17.40
CA ALA A 231 6.28 -35.91 -17.30
C ALA A 231 6.05 -37.26 -16.61
N LYS A 232 5.19 -37.32 -15.58
CA LYS A 232 4.86 -38.57 -14.88
C LYS A 232 3.95 -39.48 -15.71
N GLY A 233 2.96 -38.92 -16.42
CA GLY A 233 2.06 -39.68 -17.30
C GLY A 233 2.72 -40.18 -18.58
N GLY A 234 3.73 -39.48 -19.10
CA GLY A 234 4.54 -39.94 -20.24
C GLY A 234 5.43 -41.15 -19.93
N LEU A 235 5.81 -41.33 -18.67
CA LEU A 235 6.57 -42.51 -18.21
C LEU A 235 5.68 -43.75 -18.01
N GLU A 236 4.38 -43.58 -17.79
CA GLU A 236 3.41 -44.70 -17.66
C GLU A 236 2.71 -45.05 -19.00
N GLY A 237 2.86 -44.21 -20.04
CA GLY A 237 2.20 -44.35 -21.35
C GLY A 237 3.10 -44.75 -22.52
N GLY A 238 4.32 -45.24 -22.26
CA GLY A 238 5.24 -45.73 -23.29
C GLY A 238 4.82 -47.07 -23.89
N GLY A 239 3.70 -47.12 -24.60
CA GLY A 239 3.23 -48.37 -25.20
C GLY A 239 1.85 -48.33 -25.85
N ALA A 240 1.59 -47.42 -26.79
CA ALA A 240 0.68 -47.68 -27.90
C ALA A 240 0.83 -46.59 -28.98
N PRO A 241 1.26 -46.91 -30.21
CA PRO A 241 1.19 -45.97 -31.31
C PRO A 241 -0.29 -45.74 -31.65
N VAL A 242 -0.78 -44.51 -31.48
CA VAL A 242 -2.05 -44.11 -32.08
C VAL A 242 -1.79 -43.96 -33.58
N ALA A 243 -2.12 -45.02 -34.30
CA ALA A 243 -2.03 -45.09 -35.74
C ALA A 243 -2.88 -44.00 -36.39
N ALA A 244 -2.27 -43.32 -37.35
CA ALA A 244 -2.95 -42.50 -38.33
C ALA A 244 -3.83 -43.40 -39.22
N SER A 245 -5.15 -43.19 -39.20
CA SER A 245 -6.06 -43.49 -40.30
C SER A 245 -7.23 -42.51 -40.19
N GLY A 246 -7.55 -41.69 -41.18
CA GLY A 246 -7.82 -42.12 -42.54
C GLY A 246 -9.34 -42.14 -42.74
N ARG A 247 -9.84 -41.00 -43.21
CA ARG A 247 -11.20 -40.71 -43.70
C ARG A 247 -11.86 -41.89 -44.44
N SER A 248 -13.09 -42.27 -44.06
CA SER A 248 -14.19 -42.80 -44.93
C SER A 248 -15.44 -43.15 -44.10
N ALA A 249 -16.58 -42.53 -44.41
CA ALA A 249 -17.93 -43.00 -44.06
C ALA A 249 -18.43 -44.00 -45.14
N PRO A 250 -19.70 -44.48 -45.18
CA PRO A 250 -20.72 -44.74 -44.16
C PRO A 250 -21.28 -46.18 -44.22
N ALA A 251 -22.03 -46.66 -43.22
CA ALA A 251 -22.91 -47.82 -43.37
C ALA A 251 -24.21 -47.67 -42.56
N ARG A 252 -25.28 -48.24 -43.12
CA ARG A 252 -26.69 -47.83 -43.09
C ARG A 252 -27.56 -48.99 -42.56
N GLY A 253 -28.60 -48.70 -41.78
CA GLY A 253 -29.75 -49.59 -41.47
C GLY A 253 -29.56 -50.47 -40.22
N ARG A 254 -30.53 -50.62 -39.29
CA ARG A 254 -32.00 -50.73 -39.40
C ARG A 254 -32.72 -50.21 -38.11
N PRO A 255 -34.06 -49.99 -38.15
CA PRO A 255 -34.82 -49.19 -37.18
C PRO A 255 -35.81 -49.97 -36.28
N GLY A 256 -36.43 -49.27 -35.33
CA GLY A 256 -37.67 -49.63 -34.60
C GLY A 256 -37.53 -49.40 -33.09
N GLY A 257 -38.39 -48.69 -32.36
CA GLY A 257 -39.66 -48.01 -32.65
C GLY A 257 -39.91 -46.95 -31.56
N GLY A 258 -40.71 -45.93 -31.88
CA GLY A 258 -40.79 -44.67 -31.12
C GLY A 258 -41.98 -44.47 -30.19
N ARG A 259 -41.98 -43.25 -29.61
CA ARG A 259 -43.06 -42.38 -29.09
C ARG A 259 -42.33 -41.31 -28.25
N GLY A 260 -42.10 -40.09 -28.74
CA GLY A 260 -43.04 -38.96 -28.83
C GLY A 260 -43.00 -38.17 -27.49
N GLY A 261 -42.82 -36.86 -27.38
CA GLY A 261 -42.55 -35.75 -28.30
C GLY A 261 -42.52 -34.45 -27.46
N GLY A 262 -41.97 -33.36 -28.02
CA GLY A 262 -42.38 -31.98 -27.69
C GLY A 262 -41.39 -31.08 -26.93
N GLY A 263 -40.93 -30.01 -27.61
CA GLY A 263 -40.45 -28.73 -27.07
C GLY A 263 -38.99 -28.74 -26.59
N GLY A 264 -38.09 -27.85 -27.00
CA GLY A 264 -38.27 -26.47 -27.45
C GLY A 264 -37.48 -25.56 -26.49
N ASP A 265 -36.30 -25.14 -26.96
CA ASP A 265 -35.51 -23.97 -26.57
C ASP A 265 -34.84 -23.81 -25.19
N SER A 266 -33.56 -23.44 -25.32
CA SER A 266 -32.77 -22.45 -24.55
C SER A 266 -32.30 -22.76 -23.12
N ASP A 267 -31.10 -22.22 -22.85
CA ASP A 267 -30.40 -22.01 -21.57
C ASP A 267 -29.65 -23.23 -21.01
N ALA A 268 -28.33 -23.39 -21.14
CA ALA A 268 -27.23 -22.46 -20.84
C ALA A 268 -27.27 -21.88 -19.41
N TYR A 269 -26.35 -22.40 -18.59
CA TYR A 269 -25.79 -21.85 -17.34
C TYR A 269 -26.44 -22.14 -15.95
N ARG A 270 -25.74 -23.03 -15.21
CA ARG A 270 -25.40 -23.03 -13.76
C ARG A 270 -26.53 -23.26 -12.73
N PRO A 271 -26.21 -23.48 -11.43
CA PRO A 271 -25.23 -24.38 -10.78
C PRO A 271 -25.91 -25.22 -9.67
N LEU A 272 -25.38 -26.38 -9.27
CA LEU A 272 -25.84 -27.04 -8.03
C LEU A 272 -24.68 -27.51 -7.16
N ALA A 273 -24.34 -26.65 -6.20
CA ALA A 273 -23.99 -27.10 -4.87
C ALA A 273 -25.27 -27.60 -4.16
N GLY A 274 -25.14 -28.66 -3.37
CA GLY A 274 -26.17 -29.10 -2.41
C GLY A 274 -26.39 -30.61 -2.39
N GLY A 275 -26.00 -31.26 -1.29
CA GLY A 275 -26.66 -32.50 -0.84
C GLY A 275 -28.14 -32.23 -0.50
N PRO A 276 -28.95 -33.22 -0.08
CA PRO A 276 -28.64 -34.12 1.05
C PRO A 276 -29.20 -35.56 0.91
N GLY A 277 -28.85 -36.45 1.85
CA GLY A 277 -29.50 -37.77 1.97
C GLY A 277 -29.37 -38.38 3.38
N PRO A 278 -30.36 -39.18 3.84
CA PRO A 278 -30.86 -39.12 5.22
C PRO A 278 -30.73 -40.42 6.05
N GLY A 279 -30.72 -40.24 7.37
CA GLY A 279 -31.61 -40.95 8.33
C GLY A 279 -31.37 -42.42 8.72
N ARG A 280 -30.87 -42.63 9.95
CA ARG A 280 -31.26 -43.66 10.97
C ARG A 280 -30.22 -43.56 12.10
N GLY A 281 -30.49 -43.44 13.40
CA GLY A 281 -31.70 -43.51 14.21
C GLY A 281 -31.32 -44.11 15.58
N ILE A 282 -31.70 -43.40 16.66
CA ILE A 282 -32.07 -43.91 18.00
C ILE A 282 -30.95 -44.17 19.05
N GLY A 283 -31.12 -43.53 20.23
CA GLY A 283 -30.62 -44.01 21.53
C GLY A 283 -30.15 -42.93 22.52
N ARG A 284 -31.03 -42.09 23.09
CA ARG A 284 -31.48 -42.10 24.53
C ARG A 284 -30.40 -42.01 25.63
N GLY A 285 -30.53 -40.99 26.51
CA GLY A 285 -30.03 -40.95 27.90
C GLY A 285 -29.28 -39.66 28.26
N ARG A 286 -29.95 -38.58 28.71
CA ARG A 286 -30.34 -38.24 30.10
C ARG A 286 -29.13 -38.08 31.05
N GLY A 287 -28.86 -36.86 31.53
CA GLY A 287 -27.93 -36.67 32.67
C GLY A 287 -27.43 -35.24 32.89
N ARG A 288 -28.19 -34.49 33.71
CA ARG A 288 -27.89 -33.17 34.30
C ARG A 288 -26.88 -33.29 35.45
N ARG A 289 -25.95 -32.33 35.60
CA ARG A 289 -25.33 -31.76 36.84
C ARG A 289 -24.19 -30.82 36.42
N GLU A 290 -24.31 -29.50 36.56
CA GLU A 290 -24.06 -28.67 37.75
C GLU A 290 -22.64 -28.73 38.33
N ALA A 291 -22.02 -27.55 38.29
CA ALA A 291 -21.16 -26.87 39.28
C ALA A 291 -19.78 -27.43 39.64
N GLY A 292 -18.83 -26.49 39.57
CA GLY A 292 -17.49 -26.46 40.14
C GLY A 292 -16.91 -25.09 39.85
#